data_AF-A0A1T4L5K1-F1
#
_entry.id   AF-A0A1T4L5K1-F1
#
_cell.length_a   1.000
_cell.length_b   1.000
_cell.length_c   1.000
_cell.angle_alpha   90.00
_cell.angle_beta   90.00
_cell.angle_gamma   90.00
#
_symmetry.space_group_name_H-M   'P 1'
#
loop_
_entity.id
_entity.type
_entity.pdbx_description
1 polymer ?
#
loop_
_entity_poly.entity_id
_entity_poly.type
_entity_poly.pdbx_seq_one_letter_code
_entity_poly.pdbx_strand_id
1 'polypeptide(L)'
;MGTCYKGGADHYHSITENLDSMRKEYKYHNGLFGEPGQSKNKSIRNIVSDDPAKTAQEFYDNLAHGGIETELLYKDGSIKGYQTTMEDGTIINWRIVSSSADKSPAVDIDVQFSNDHGDLVTQKIHFVSER
;
A
#
# COMPACT_ATOMS: atom_id res chain seq x y z
N MET A 1 -23.17 -1.38 -16.02
CA MET A 1 -22.76 -1.52 -14.61
C MET A 1 -21.70 -0.46 -14.39
N GLY A 2 -21.96 0.51 -13.51
CA GLY A 2 -20.98 1.57 -13.23
C GLY A 2 -19.79 0.95 -12.52
N THR A 3 -18.57 1.33 -12.92
CA THR A 3 -17.36 0.99 -12.18
C THR A 3 -17.47 1.62 -10.79
N CYS A 4 -17.42 0.82 -9.72
CA CYS A 4 -17.32 1.33 -8.37
C CYS A 4 -15.83 1.45 -8.01
N TYR A 5 -15.41 2.65 -7.65
CA TYR A 5 -14.05 2.93 -7.21
C TYR A 5 -13.93 2.76 -5.69
N LYS A 6 -12.75 2.35 -5.21
CA LYS A 6 -12.48 2.11 -3.79
C LYS A 6 -12.81 3.33 -2.95
N GLY A 7 -13.53 3.13 -1.85
CA GLY A 7 -13.95 4.19 -0.94
C GLY A 7 -15.10 5.06 -1.47
N GLY A 8 -15.73 4.71 -2.60
CA GLY A 8 -16.88 5.43 -3.14
C GLY A 8 -16.52 6.72 -3.88
N ALA A 9 -15.30 6.82 -4.42
CA ALA A 9 -14.88 7.94 -5.24
C ALA A 9 -15.80 8.11 -6.47
N ASP A 10 -15.96 9.35 -6.91
CA ASP A 10 -16.77 9.73 -8.07
C ASP A 10 -16.04 9.53 -9.42
N HIS A 11 -14.71 9.39 -9.39
CA HIS A 11 -13.87 9.12 -10.53
C HIS A 11 -12.68 8.21 -10.19
N TYR A 12 -11.96 7.78 -11.23
CA TYR A 12 -10.80 6.90 -11.10
C TYR A 12 -9.58 7.75 -10.74
N HIS A 13 -9.02 7.58 -9.54
CA HIS A 13 -7.93 8.44 -9.07
C HIS A 13 -6.57 7.95 -9.58
N SER A 14 -5.66 8.90 -9.83
CA SER A 14 -4.23 8.67 -9.87
C SER A 14 -3.66 8.55 -8.45
N ILE A 15 -2.52 7.88 -8.29
CA ILE A 15 -1.83 7.79 -7.00
C ILE A 15 -1.45 9.16 -6.43
N THR A 16 -1.11 10.12 -7.30
CA THR A 16 -0.62 11.45 -6.90
C THR A 16 -1.66 12.26 -6.15
N GLU A 17 -2.95 12.02 -6.41
CA GLU A 17 -4.06 12.66 -5.72
C GLU A 17 -4.14 12.28 -4.23
N ASN A 18 -3.71 11.06 -3.91
CA ASN A 18 -3.70 10.55 -2.55
C ASN A 18 -2.36 10.82 -1.83
N LEU A 19 -1.29 11.16 -2.56
CA LEU A 19 0.05 11.27 -1.98
C LEU A 19 0.21 12.38 -0.94
N ASP A 20 -0.42 13.54 -1.16
CA ASP A 20 -0.19 14.71 -0.31
C ASP A 20 -0.74 14.55 1.10
N SER A 21 -1.83 13.80 1.29
CA SER A 21 -2.31 13.43 2.63
C SER A 21 -1.38 12.41 3.27
N MET A 22 -0.99 11.37 2.52
CA MET A 22 -0.12 10.30 3.00
C MET A 22 1.25 10.82 3.47
N ARG A 23 1.85 11.78 2.75
CA ARG A 23 3.13 12.41 3.12
C ARG A 23 3.08 13.23 4.41
N LYS A 24 1.89 13.70 4.81
CA LYS A 24 1.71 14.46 6.07
C LYS A 24 1.53 13.54 7.26
N GLU A 25 0.92 12.38 7.04
CA GLU A 25 0.61 11.42 8.09
C GLU A 25 1.76 10.45 8.37
N TYR A 26 2.46 10.03 7.32
CA TYR A 26 3.54 9.05 7.42
C TYR A 26 4.89 9.67 7.10
N LYS A 27 5.94 9.17 7.78
CA LYS A 27 7.31 9.53 7.44
C LYS A 27 7.57 9.23 5.96
N TYR A 28 8.05 10.22 5.23
CA TYR A 28 8.26 10.13 3.79
C TYR A 28 9.59 10.78 3.40
N HIS A 29 10.43 10.06 2.65
CA HIS A 29 11.71 10.58 2.17
C HIS A 29 12.16 9.87 0.89
N ASN A 30 12.49 10.65 -0.14
CA ASN A 30 12.97 10.16 -1.44
C ASN A 30 12.07 9.06 -2.04
N GLY A 31 10.76 9.30 -2.10
CA GLY A 31 9.84 8.33 -2.66
C GLY A 31 9.45 7.17 -1.74
N LEU A 32 10.02 7.08 -0.53
CA LEU A 32 9.84 5.94 0.38
C LEU A 32 9.07 6.34 1.64
N PHE A 33 8.10 5.52 2.02
CA PHE A 33 7.37 5.64 3.29
C PHE A 33 8.04 4.83 4.40
N GLY A 34 7.99 5.35 5.63
CA GLY A 34 8.53 4.69 6.81
C GLY A 34 10.05 4.69 6.89
N GLU A 35 10.59 3.91 7.83
CA GLU A 35 12.03 3.81 8.11
C GLU A 35 12.66 2.59 7.43
N PRO A 36 13.98 2.56 7.18
CA PRO A 36 14.63 1.38 6.64
C PRO A 36 14.48 0.20 7.61
N GLY A 37 14.04 -0.96 7.10
CA GLY A 37 14.00 -2.19 7.89
C GLY A 37 15.37 -2.84 8.07
N GLN A 38 15.41 -4.04 8.67
CA GLN A 38 16.65 -4.84 8.81
C GLN A 38 17.10 -5.50 7.49
N SER A 39 16.32 -5.37 6.42
CA SER A 39 16.66 -5.93 5.12
C SER A 39 17.80 -5.17 4.46
N LYS A 40 18.63 -5.88 3.68
CA LYS A 40 19.63 -5.24 2.80
C LYS A 40 18.98 -4.47 1.65
N ASN A 41 17.73 -4.78 1.31
CA ASN A 41 16.98 -4.07 0.28
C ASN A 41 16.40 -2.77 0.87
N LYS A 42 16.90 -1.63 0.40
CA LYS A 42 16.51 -0.28 0.87
C LYS A 42 15.07 0.11 0.53
N SER A 43 14.47 -0.55 -0.46
CA SER A 43 13.05 -0.40 -0.81
C SER A 43 12.13 -1.15 0.15
N ILE A 44 12.67 -1.92 1.09
CA ILE A 44 11.90 -2.54 2.17
C ILE A 44 11.95 -1.62 3.39
N ARG A 45 10.78 -1.13 3.77
CA ARG A 45 10.57 -0.13 4.82
C ARG A 45 9.70 -0.70 5.93
N ASN A 46 9.76 -0.05 7.09
CA ASN A 46 8.94 -0.36 8.24
C ASN A 46 8.17 0.87 8.70
N ILE A 47 6.90 0.69 9.02
CA ILE A 47 6.09 1.64 9.78
C ILE A 47 5.78 0.98 11.11
N VAL A 48 6.11 1.66 12.21
CA VAL A 48 5.90 1.17 13.56
C VAL A 48 4.54 1.68 14.05
N SER A 49 3.72 0.80 14.63
CA SER A 49 2.39 1.13 15.16
C SER A 49 1.99 0.18 16.29
N ASP A 50 1.17 0.66 17.22
CA ASP A 50 0.56 -0.17 18.28
C ASP A 50 -0.37 -1.25 17.72
N ASP A 51 -1.06 -0.94 16.61
CA ASP A 51 -1.90 -1.89 15.88
C ASP A 51 -1.47 -1.96 14.40
N PRO A 52 -0.48 -2.81 14.07
CA PRO A 52 0.05 -2.92 12.72
C PRO A 52 -1.00 -3.34 11.68
N ALA A 53 -1.98 -4.15 12.07
CA ALA A 53 -3.00 -4.64 11.15
C ALA A 53 -3.93 -3.51 10.74
N LYS A 54 -4.42 -2.76 11.72
CA LYS A 54 -5.27 -1.59 11.48
C LYS A 54 -4.53 -0.50 10.72
N THR A 55 -3.31 -0.15 11.13
CA THR A 55 -2.53 0.90 10.44
C THR A 55 -2.18 0.49 9.00
N ALA A 56 -1.87 -0.79 8.74
CA ALA A 56 -1.64 -1.26 7.37
C ALA A 56 -2.89 -1.12 6.50
N GLN A 57 -4.06 -1.44 7.05
CA GLN A 57 -5.33 -1.31 6.37
C GLN A 57 -5.66 0.16 6.08
N GLU A 58 -5.56 1.04 7.08
CA GLU A 58 -5.81 2.48 6.93
C GLU A 58 -4.85 3.12 5.93
N PHE A 59 -3.56 2.78 6.00
CA PHE A 59 -2.56 3.22 5.02
C PHE A 59 -2.95 2.81 3.61
N TYR A 60 -3.34 1.54 3.42
CA TYR A 60 -3.77 1.04 2.13
C TYR A 60 -5.06 1.70 1.64
N ASP A 61 -6.06 1.83 2.50
CA ASP A 61 -7.36 2.39 2.16
C ASP A 61 -7.25 3.85 1.72
N ASN A 62 -6.38 4.62 2.38
CA ASN A 62 -6.12 6.01 2.02
C ASN A 62 -5.27 6.13 0.75
N LEU A 63 -4.20 5.34 0.63
CA LEU A 63 -3.30 5.41 -0.53
C LEU A 63 -3.98 4.93 -1.82
N ALA A 64 -4.80 3.89 -1.72
CA ALA A 64 -5.48 3.25 -2.85
C ALA A 64 -6.89 3.81 -3.12
N HIS A 65 -7.28 4.87 -2.42
CA HIS A 65 -8.60 5.49 -2.57
C HIS A 65 -8.86 5.90 -4.02
N GLY A 66 -10.05 5.63 -4.53
CA GLY A 66 -10.41 5.92 -5.91
C GLY A 66 -9.86 4.95 -6.95
N GLY A 67 -9.11 3.91 -6.56
CA GLY A 67 -8.65 2.87 -7.48
C GLY A 67 -9.66 1.72 -7.70
N ILE A 68 -9.32 0.78 -8.59
CA ILE A 68 -10.09 -0.45 -8.83
C ILE A 68 -9.50 -1.59 -8.00
N GLU A 69 -10.25 -2.06 -7.01
CA GLU A 69 -9.83 -3.10 -6.08
C GLU A 69 -10.27 -4.51 -6.51
N THR A 70 -9.39 -5.47 -6.27
CA THR A 70 -9.63 -6.90 -6.48
C THR A 70 -9.13 -7.70 -5.28
N GLU A 71 -9.85 -8.77 -4.93
CA GLU A 71 -9.44 -9.66 -3.84
C GLU A 71 -8.29 -10.57 -4.29
N LEU A 72 -7.28 -10.68 -3.42
CA LEU A 72 -6.26 -11.71 -3.54
C LEU A 72 -6.68 -12.88 -2.67
N LEU A 73 -6.77 -14.07 -3.27
CA LEU A 73 -7.19 -15.29 -2.56
C LEU A 73 -6.02 -16.28 -2.41
N TYR A 74 -6.05 -17.05 -1.33
CA TYR A 74 -5.27 -18.27 -1.19
C TYR A 74 -5.88 -19.41 -2.03
N LYS A 75 -5.13 -20.51 -2.18
CA LYS A 75 -5.61 -21.70 -2.93
C LYS A 75 -6.85 -22.34 -2.31
N ASP A 76 -7.08 -22.13 -1.02
CA ASP A 76 -8.24 -22.63 -0.28
C ASP A 76 -9.45 -21.67 -0.37
N GLY A 77 -9.33 -20.55 -1.11
CA GLY A 77 -10.38 -19.55 -1.27
C GLY A 77 -10.45 -18.51 -0.15
N SER A 78 -9.59 -18.60 0.88
CA SER A 78 -9.54 -17.57 1.93
C SER A 78 -8.87 -16.28 1.45
N ILE A 79 -9.27 -15.14 2.02
CA ILE A 79 -8.74 -13.83 1.64
C ILE A 79 -7.30 -13.69 2.13
N LYS A 80 -6.40 -13.44 1.18
CA LYS A 80 -4.98 -13.14 1.39
C LYS A 80 -4.74 -11.65 1.59
N GLY A 81 -5.57 -10.83 0.95
CA GLY A 81 -5.48 -9.38 0.95
C GLY A 81 -6.13 -8.81 -0.29
N TYR A 82 -5.71 -7.62 -0.69
CA TYR A 82 -6.35 -6.86 -1.77
C TYR A 82 -5.29 -6.26 -2.68
N GLN A 83 -5.64 -6.12 -3.96
CA GLN A 83 -4.84 -5.44 -4.96
C GLN A 83 -5.69 -4.34 -5.58
N THR A 84 -5.21 -3.11 -5.52
CA THR A 84 -5.80 -1.97 -6.21
C THR A 84 -4.91 -1.52 -7.35
N THR A 85 -5.53 -1.31 -8.51
CA THR A 85 -4.90 -0.61 -9.64
C THR A 85 -5.44 0.82 -9.67
N MET A 86 -4.53 1.78 -9.83
CA MET A 86 -4.81 3.22 -9.92
C MET A 86 -4.86 3.67 -11.39
N GLU A 87 -5.43 4.86 -11.66
CA GLU A 87 -5.60 5.39 -13.02
C GLU A 87 -4.27 5.51 -13.78
N ASP A 88 -3.24 5.98 -13.09
CA ASP A 88 -1.90 6.16 -13.62
C ASP A 88 -1.20 4.85 -14.00
N GLY A 89 -1.70 3.70 -13.52
CA GLY A 89 -1.09 2.38 -13.69
C GLY A 89 -0.33 1.89 -12.46
N THR A 90 -0.33 2.65 -11.35
CA THR A 90 0.24 2.19 -10.08
C THR A 90 -0.56 1.00 -9.54
N ILE A 91 0.15 -0.01 -9.04
CA ILE A 91 -0.45 -1.19 -8.39
C ILE A 91 -0.09 -1.17 -6.91
N ILE A 92 -1.09 -1.27 -6.06
CA ILE A 92 -0.93 -1.32 -4.60
C ILE A 92 -1.49 -2.65 -4.11
N ASN A 93 -0.67 -3.43 -3.41
CA ASN A 93 -1.10 -4.69 -2.81
C ASN A 93 -1.04 -4.59 -1.30
N TRP A 94 -2.16 -4.79 -0.61
CA TRP A 94 -2.19 -5.02 0.82
C TRP A 94 -2.29 -6.51 1.12
N ARG A 95 -1.47 -7.00 2.05
CA ARG A 95 -1.49 -8.36 2.56
C ARG A 95 -1.71 -8.33 4.06
N ILE A 96 -2.77 -9.01 4.50
CA ILE A 96 -3.12 -9.16 5.92
C ILE A 96 -1.99 -9.86 6.68
N VAL A 97 -1.44 -10.91 6.07
CA VAL A 97 -0.26 -11.62 6.56
C VAL A 97 0.75 -11.71 5.43
N SER A 98 1.95 -11.20 5.66
CA SER A 98 3.03 -11.30 4.68
C SER A 98 3.92 -12.54 4.91
N SER A 99 4.82 -12.81 3.96
CA SER A 99 5.75 -13.93 4.03
C SER A 99 6.96 -13.69 4.93
N SER A 100 7.04 -12.54 5.61
CA SER A 100 8.11 -12.26 6.57
C SER A 100 8.06 -13.24 7.76
N ALA A 101 9.21 -13.37 8.45
CA ALA A 101 9.33 -14.26 9.61
C ALA A 101 8.39 -13.86 10.75
N ASP A 102 8.14 -12.55 10.92
CA ASP A 102 7.24 -12.00 11.91
C ASP A 102 5.76 -11.99 11.48
N LYS A 103 5.45 -12.45 10.26
CA LYS A 103 4.10 -12.49 9.70
C LYS A 103 3.38 -11.13 9.70
N SER A 104 4.14 -10.04 9.76
CA SER A 104 3.62 -8.67 9.75
C SER A 104 2.74 -8.41 8.51
N PRO A 105 1.66 -7.61 8.68
CA PRO A 105 0.93 -7.02 7.56
C PRO A 105 1.88 -6.21 6.69
N ALA A 106 1.62 -6.18 5.38
CA ALA A 106 2.47 -5.46 4.45
C ALA A 106 1.68 -4.79 3.33
N VAL A 107 2.18 -3.64 2.89
CA VAL A 107 1.73 -2.95 1.68
C VAL A 107 2.89 -2.91 0.69
N ASP A 108 2.61 -3.29 -0.55
CA ASP A 108 3.54 -3.25 -1.67
C ASP A 108 3.03 -2.23 -2.67
N ILE A 109 3.89 -1.31 -3.09
CA ILE A 109 3.58 -0.26 -4.05
C ILE A 109 4.48 -0.49 -5.26
N ASP A 110 3.88 -0.74 -6.42
CA ASP A 110 4.59 -0.93 -7.67
C ASP A 110 4.18 0.15 -8.67
N VAL A 111 5.16 0.96 -9.06
CA VAL A 111 5.00 2.07 -10.00
C VAL A 111 5.66 1.79 -11.36
N GLN A 112 6.10 0.54 -11.61
CA GLN A 112 6.86 0.19 -12.82
C GLN A 112 6.16 0.57 -14.13
N PHE A 113 4.82 0.50 -14.15
CA PHE A 113 3.99 0.82 -15.31
C PHE A 113 3.16 2.10 -15.12
N SER A 114 3.43 2.86 -14.04
CA SER A 114 2.75 4.12 -13.83
C SER A 114 3.27 5.20 -14.77
N ASN A 115 2.36 5.99 -15.33
CA ASN A 115 2.68 7.13 -16.17
C ASN A 115 2.82 8.45 -15.39
N ASP A 116 2.31 8.51 -14.15
CA ASP A 116 2.45 9.66 -13.24
C ASP A 116 2.31 9.22 -11.77
N HIS A 117 3.44 8.98 -11.12
CA HIS A 117 3.51 8.55 -9.72
C HIS A 117 4.22 9.57 -8.81
N GLY A 118 4.38 10.82 -9.27
CA GLY A 118 5.15 11.83 -8.55
C GLY A 118 6.59 11.39 -8.28
N ASP A 119 7.01 11.42 -7.01
CA ASP A 119 8.34 10.97 -6.59
C ASP A 119 8.35 9.57 -5.96
N LEU A 120 7.22 8.84 -6.00
CA LEU A 120 7.17 7.47 -5.50
C LEU A 120 8.14 6.55 -6.23
N VAL A 121 8.63 5.56 -5.50
CA VAL A 121 9.38 4.43 -6.03
C VAL A 121 8.73 3.12 -5.63
N THR A 122 9.00 2.07 -6.41
CA THR A 122 8.57 0.71 -6.06
C THR A 122 9.17 0.33 -4.71
N GLN A 123 8.29 -0.04 -3.77
CA GLN A 123 8.66 -0.27 -2.39
C GLN A 123 7.72 -1.25 -1.71
N LYS A 124 8.20 -1.83 -0.62
CA LYS A 124 7.42 -2.68 0.25
C LYS A 124 7.54 -2.21 1.68
N ILE A 125 6.41 -2.07 2.35
CA ILE A 125 6.31 -1.53 3.70
C ILE A 125 5.75 -2.62 4.60
N HIS A 126 6.49 -2.97 5.64
CA HIS A 126 6.03 -3.83 6.72
C HIS A 126 5.51 -2.99 7.88
N PHE A 127 4.36 -3.36 8.41
CA PHE A 127 3.79 -2.72 9.59
C PHE A 127 4.12 -3.58 10.80
N VAL A 128 4.82 -3.02 11.78
CA VAL A 128 5.39 -3.77 12.91
C VAL A 128 5.04 -3.09 14.23
N SER A 129 4.89 -3.88 15.29
CA SER A 129 4.73 -3.33 16.65
C SER A 129 6.05 -2.79 17.19
N GLU A 130 5.97 -1.80 18.08
CA GLU A 130 7.12 -1.47 18.95
C GLU A 130 7.54 -2.74 19.71
N ARG A 131 8.84 -3.00 19.77
CA ARG A 131 9.42 -4.15 20.46
C ARG A 131 9.79 -3.80 21.89
#